data_AF-A0A520I3Y7-F1
#
_entry.id   AF-A0A520I3Y7-F1
#
_cell.length_a   1.000
_cell.length_b   1.000
_cell.length_c   1.000
_cell.angle_alpha   90.00
_cell.angle_beta   90.00
_cell.angle_gamma   90.00
#
_symmetry.space_group_name_H-M   'P 1'
#
loop_
_entity.id
_entity.type
_entity.pdbx_description
1 polymer ?
#
loop_
_entity_poly.entity_id
_entity_poly.type
_entity_poly.pdbx_seq_one_letter_code
_entity_poly.pdbx_strand_id
1 'polypeptide(L)'
;MKIFFTLGILMSGFVSTAQELFAYSEPASNMPAKSIGIRLSNGFMRMQHTSTYNHQLIPELMLGLSKNLMFHAEGFLDNRAGNFKANGAGLYAKYRFLSKDEVHSHFRMAAFTRFSYNRAAIYQPAIELNGMNSGYEAGIVATQLIQKTAISAGASFLHATDNGNGNKFSVEDSKRNAIGC
;
A
#
# COMPACT_ATOMS: atom_id res chain seq x y z
N MET A 1 -0.22 -28.16 -28.23
CA MET A 1 0.14 -27.59 -26.91
C MET A 1 0.12 -26.06 -26.87
N LYS A 2 0.75 -25.35 -27.83
CA LYS A 2 0.74 -23.87 -27.89
C LYS A 2 -0.67 -23.26 -28.01
N ILE A 3 -1.56 -23.86 -28.82
CA ILE A 3 -2.93 -23.37 -29.03
C ILE A 3 -3.82 -23.44 -27.77
N PHE A 4 -3.69 -24.50 -26.97
CA PHE A 4 -4.42 -24.61 -25.70
C PHE A 4 -3.93 -23.61 -24.67
N PHE A 5 -2.63 -23.29 -24.68
CA PHE A 5 -2.06 -22.27 -23.80
C PHE A 5 -2.54 -20.86 -24.16
N THR A 6 -2.58 -20.54 -25.46
CA THR A 6 -3.15 -19.27 -25.95
C THR A 6 -4.65 -19.15 -25.69
N LEU A 7 -5.41 -20.23 -25.79
CA LEU A 7 -6.85 -20.24 -25.52
C LEU A 7 -7.16 -20.09 -24.03
N GLY A 8 -6.31 -20.67 -23.16
CA GLY A 8 -6.40 -20.49 -21.71
C GLY A 8 -6.18 -19.04 -21.25
N ILE A 9 -5.26 -18.32 -21.90
CA ILE A 9 -5.01 -16.89 -21.64
C ILE A 9 -6.16 -16.01 -22.16
N LEU A 10 -6.82 -16.41 -23.26
CA LEU A 10 -7.94 -15.63 -23.80
C LEU A 10 -9.22 -15.73 -22.95
N MET A 11 -9.41 -16.85 -22.25
CA MET A 11 -10.62 -17.13 -21.46
C MET A 11 -10.57 -16.54 -20.04
N SER A 12 -9.40 -16.14 -19.52
CA SER A 12 -9.29 -15.51 -18.20
C SER A 12 -9.76 -14.04 -18.17
N GLY A 13 -10.01 -13.42 -19.33
CA GLY A 13 -10.43 -12.01 -19.42
C GLY A 13 -11.88 -11.71 -19.04
N PHE A 14 -12.74 -12.72 -18.87
CA PHE A 14 -14.20 -12.51 -18.76
C PHE A 14 -14.73 -12.36 -17.31
N VAL A 15 -13.88 -12.49 -16.30
CA VAL A 15 -14.27 -12.36 -14.88
C VAL A 15 -13.56 -11.20 -14.19
N SER A 16 -13.33 -10.11 -14.93
CA SER A 16 -12.71 -8.90 -14.38
C SER A 16 -13.73 -8.11 -13.56
N THR A 17 -13.85 -8.40 -12.27
CA THR A 17 -14.27 -7.40 -11.30
C THR A 17 -13.15 -6.36 -11.26
N ALA A 18 -13.40 -5.15 -11.75
CA ALA A 18 -12.42 -4.07 -11.72
C ALA A 18 -11.97 -3.84 -10.27
N GLN A 19 -10.78 -4.31 -9.94
CA GLN A 19 -10.14 -4.08 -8.66
C GLN A 19 -9.26 -2.85 -8.82
N GLU A 20 -9.53 -1.81 -8.04
CA GLU A 20 -8.72 -0.60 -8.04
C GLU A 20 -7.32 -0.96 -7.53
N LEU A 21 -6.33 -0.87 -8.41
CA LEU A 21 -4.93 -1.16 -8.10
C LEU A 21 -4.30 0.08 -7.46
N PHE A 22 -4.07 0.02 -6.16
CA PHE A 22 -3.29 1.02 -5.45
C PHE A 22 -1.84 0.55 -5.37
N ALA A 23 -0.97 1.16 -6.17
CA ALA A 23 0.45 0.80 -6.26
C ALA A 23 1.28 1.30 -5.06
N TYR A 24 0.88 0.92 -3.84
CA TYR A 24 1.59 1.26 -2.60
C TYR A 24 2.39 0.09 -2.00
N SER A 25 2.52 -1.02 -2.75
CA SER A 25 3.37 -2.14 -2.36
C SER A 25 4.82 -1.84 -2.74
N GLU A 26 5.70 -1.73 -1.76
CA GLU A 26 7.13 -1.74 -2.03
C GLU A 26 7.58 -3.13 -2.53
N PRO A 27 8.59 -3.22 -3.41
CA PRO A 27 9.19 -4.50 -3.77
C PRO A 27 9.65 -5.29 -2.54
N ALA A 28 9.82 -6.61 -2.67
CA ALA A 28 10.36 -7.48 -1.62
C ALA A 28 11.80 -7.12 -1.19
N SER A 29 12.46 -6.25 -1.96
CA SER A 29 13.70 -5.60 -1.55
C SER A 29 13.46 -4.67 -0.35
N ASN A 30 14.43 -4.66 0.55
CA ASN A 30 14.40 -4.07 1.88
C ASN A 30 15.44 -2.93 1.86
N MET A 31 15.24 -1.92 2.69
CA MET A 31 16.25 -0.90 2.92
C MET A 31 17.60 -1.52 3.35
N PRO A 32 18.72 -0.82 3.09
CA PRO A 32 20.02 -1.22 3.62
C PRO A 32 19.97 -1.40 5.15
N ALA A 33 20.63 -2.43 5.66
CA ALA A 33 20.68 -2.69 7.09
C ALA A 33 21.39 -1.55 7.84
N LYS A 34 20.91 -1.25 9.04
CA LYS A 34 21.37 -0.17 9.92
C LYS A 34 21.33 1.21 9.25
N SER A 35 20.32 1.45 8.43
CA SER A 35 20.13 2.73 7.74
C SER A 35 18.86 3.44 8.21
N ILE A 36 18.88 4.77 8.10
CA ILE A 36 17.74 5.64 8.35
C ILE A 36 17.49 6.40 7.05
N GLY A 37 16.25 6.41 6.61
CA GLY A 37 15.77 7.17 5.45
C GLY A 37 14.65 8.10 5.88
N ILE A 38 14.52 9.21 5.17
CA ILE A 38 13.39 10.13 5.30
C ILE A 38 12.77 10.25 3.92
N ARG A 39 11.46 10.04 3.83
CA ARG A 39 10.67 10.22 2.61
C ARG A 39 9.60 11.26 2.87
N LEU A 40 9.42 12.16 1.93
CA LEU A 40 8.34 13.13 1.96
C LEU A 40 7.52 12.94 0.70
N SER A 41 6.30 12.44 0.86
CA SER A 41 5.38 12.23 -0.25
C SER A 41 4.28 13.28 -0.20
N ASN A 42 3.99 13.90 -1.34
CA ASN A 42 2.91 14.88 -1.44
C ASN A 42 1.99 14.54 -2.61
N GLY A 43 0.70 14.81 -2.46
CA GLY A 43 -0.32 14.63 -3.48
C GLY A 43 -1.15 15.90 -3.62
N PHE A 44 -1.37 16.34 -4.86
CA PHE A 44 -2.25 17.45 -5.19
C PHE A 44 -3.38 16.94 -6.07
N MET A 45 -4.62 17.13 -5.62
CA MET A 45 -5.81 16.70 -6.36
C MET A 45 -6.85 17.81 -6.37
N ARG A 46 -7.38 18.13 -7.55
CA ARG A 46 -8.51 19.06 -7.67
C ARG A 46 -9.81 18.33 -7.39
N MET A 47 -10.59 18.81 -6.42
CA MET A 47 -11.90 18.25 -6.11
C MET A 47 -12.93 18.69 -7.17
N GLN A 48 -13.61 17.72 -7.79
CA GLN A 48 -14.56 17.98 -8.88
C GLN A 48 -15.78 18.78 -8.41
N HIS A 49 -16.30 18.51 -7.20
CA HIS A 49 -17.54 19.13 -6.71
C HIS A 49 -17.37 20.51 -6.07
N THR A 50 -16.20 20.82 -5.53
CA THR A 50 -15.99 22.04 -4.72
C THR A 50 -14.99 23.02 -5.37
N SER A 51 -14.36 22.64 -6.49
CA SER A 51 -13.28 23.37 -7.18
C SER A 51 -12.11 23.81 -6.28
N THR A 52 -11.97 23.20 -5.10
CA THR A 52 -10.86 23.38 -4.17
C THR A 52 -9.77 22.35 -4.42
N TYR A 53 -8.54 22.66 -3.99
CA TYR A 53 -7.39 21.75 -4.10
C TYR A 53 -7.20 20.98 -2.78
N ASN A 54 -7.29 19.66 -2.87
CA ASN A 54 -6.85 18.76 -1.81
C ASN A 54 -5.33 18.60 -1.91
N HIS A 55 -4.64 18.88 -0.80
CA HIS A 55 -3.22 18.67 -0.61
C HIS A 55 -3.01 17.67 0.51
N GLN A 56 -2.34 16.57 0.19
CA GLN A 56 -1.93 15.54 1.14
C GLN A 56 -0.42 15.55 1.24
N LEU A 57 0.10 15.46 2.47
CA LEU A 57 1.51 15.38 2.78
C LEU A 57 1.72 14.22 3.75
N ILE A 58 2.62 13.31 3.38
CA ILE A 58 2.97 12.12 4.12
C ILE A 58 4.49 12.14 4.38
N PRO A 59 4.94 12.77 5.47
CA PRO A 59 6.30 12.56 5.96
C PRO A 59 6.42 11.13 6.51
N GLU A 60 7.54 10.49 6.18
CA GLU A 60 7.81 9.11 6.55
C GLU A 60 9.27 8.95 7.00
N LEU A 61 9.44 8.33 8.17
CA LEU A 61 10.73 7.93 8.70
C LEU A 61 10.90 6.44 8.49
N MET A 62 11.95 6.06 7.76
CA MET A 62 12.19 4.69 7.34
C MET A 62 13.44 4.13 8.06
N LEU A 63 13.30 3.02 8.76
CA LEU A 63 14.35 2.39 9.57
C LEU A 63 14.64 0.99 9.06
N GLY A 64 15.82 0.79 8.48
CA GLY A 64 16.32 -0.53 8.10
C GLY A 64 17.08 -1.15 9.28
N LEU A 65 16.42 -1.92 10.15
CA LEU A 65 17.11 -2.50 11.31
C LEU A 65 18.11 -3.60 10.92
N SER A 66 17.74 -4.44 9.95
CA SER A 66 18.58 -5.53 9.45
C SER A 66 18.34 -5.79 7.98
N LYS A 67 19.11 -6.71 7.38
CA LYS A 67 18.88 -7.16 5.99
C LYS A 67 17.48 -7.76 5.77
N ASN A 68 16.85 -8.24 6.84
CA ASN A 68 15.56 -8.93 6.79
C ASN A 68 14.41 -8.08 7.32
N LEU A 69 14.64 -7.08 8.16
CA LEU A 69 13.56 -6.35 8.85
C LEU A 69 13.71 -4.83 8.67
N MET A 70 12.61 -4.19 8.28
CA MET A 70 12.46 -2.73 8.21
C MET A 70 11.13 -2.28 8.79
N PHE A 71 11.12 -1.04 9.27
CA PHE A 71 9.96 -0.34 9.80
C PHE A 71 9.86 1.05 9.23
N HIS A 72 8.67 1.49 8.87
CA HIS A 72 8.39 2.89 8.57
C HIS A 72 7.36 3.45 9.53
N ALA A 73 7.57 4.70 9.90
CA ALA A 73 6.60 5.50 10.62
C ALA A 73 6.15 6.64 9.72
N GLU A 74 4.86 6.71 9.44
CA GLU A 74 4.23 7.65 8.53
C GLU A 74 3.38 8.64 9.33
N GLY A 75 3.42 9.92 8.98
CA GLY A 75 2.47 10.92 9.44
C GLY A 75 1.52 11.32 8.32
N PHE A 76 0.25 11.57 8.63
CA PHE A 76 -0.74 11.96 7.62
C PHE A 76 -1.20 13.39 7.87
N LEU A 77 -0.91 14.29 6.93
CA LEU A 77 -1.37 15.68 6.96
C LEU A 77 -2.16 15.99 5.68
N ASP A 78 -3.34 16.57 5.83
CA ASP A 78 -4.13 17.00 4.67
C ASP A 78 -5.01 18.21 5.00
N ASN A 79 -5.50 18.88 3.95
CA ASN A 79 -6.43 20.01 4.04
C ASN A 79 -7.85 19.66 3.59
N ARG A 80 -8.23 18.37 3.54
CA ARG A 80 -9.50 17.92 2.98
C ARG A 80 -10.71 18.44 3.75
N ALA A 81 -10.55 18.66 5.05
CA ALA A 81 -11.54 19.30 5.93
C ALA A 81 -11.46 20.84 5.96
N GLY A 82 -10.82 21.47 4.96
CA GLY A 82 -10.69 22.92 4.79
C GLY A 82 -9.35 23.49 5.29
N ASN A 83 -8.88 23.09 6.47
CA ASN A 83 -7.61 23.54 7.03
C ASN A 83 -6.57 22.42 6.98
N PHE A 84 -5.31 22.74 6.64
CA PHE A 84 -4.21 21.78 6.67
C PHE A 84 -3.93 21.33 8.12
N LYS A 85 -4.15 20.05 8.40
CA LYS A 85 -4.07 19.48 9.75
C LYS A 85 -3.41 18.10 9.71
N ALA A 86 -2.75 17.73 10.80
CA ALA A 86 -2.35 16.36 11.03
C ALA A 86 -3.58 15.51 11.39
N ASN A 87 -3.91 14.55 10.54
CA ASN A 87 -5.11 13.75 10.64
C ASN A 87 -4.83 12.31 11.08
N GLY A 88 -3.58 11.85 11.02
CA GLY A 88 -3.28 10.48 11.40
C GLY A 88 -1.81 10.12 11.38
N ALA A 89 -1.56 8.84 11.62
CA ALA A 89 -0.25 8.23 11.53
C ALA A 89 -0.38 6.77 11.09
N GLY A 90 0.68 6.26 10.46
CA GLY A 90 0.78 4.90 9.98
C GLY A 90 2.07 4.24 10.47
N LEU A 91 2.04 2.92 10.58
CA LEU A 91 3.20 2.09 10.81
C LEU A 91 3.25 0.99 9.75
N TYR A 92 4.38 0.88 9.08
CA TYR A 92 4.64 -0.18 8.11
C TYR A 92 5.79 -1.05 8.61
N ALA A 93 5.67 -2.36 8.48
CA ALA A 93 6.74 -3.29 8.80
C ALA A 93 6.87 -4.32 7.68
N LYS A 94 8.11 -4.64 7.30
CA LYS A 94 8.38 -5.64 6.26
C LYS A 94 9.49 -6.57 6.71
N TYR A 95 9.22 -7.87 6.62
CA TYR A 95 10.12 -8.95 6.95
C TYR A 95 10.41 -9.81 5.71
N ARG A 96 11.65 -9.75 5.21
CA ARG A 96 12.15 -10.63 4.16
C ARG A 96 12.53 -11.97 4.75
N PHE A 97 11.75 -13.00 4.41
CA PHE A 97 11.99 -14.38 4.85
C PHE A 97 12.75 -15.22 3.83
N LEU A 98 12.70 -14.87 2.53
CA LEU A 98 13.40 -15.60 1.47
C LEU A 98 14.25 -14.67 0.60
N SER A 99 15.49 -15.09 0.35
CA SER A 99 16.41 -14.48 -0.63
C SER A 99 17.20 -15.59 -1.30
N LYS A 100 17.13 -15.68 -2.63
CA LYS A 100 18.00 -16.50 -3.46
C LYS A 100 18.68 -15.59 -4.47
N ASP A 101 19.98 -15.46 -4.34
CA ASP A 101 20.78 -14.51 -5.11
C ASP A 101 21.75 -15.28 -6.03
N GLU A 102 21.66 -15.00 -7.32
CA GLU A 102 22.55 -15.48 -8.39
C GLU A 102 23.18 -14.27 -9.11
N VAL A 103 24.20 -14.51 -9.94
CA VAL A 103 25.01 -13.44 -10.57
C VAL A 103 24.19 -12.45 -11.42
N HIS A 104 23.07 -12.87 -11.99
CA HIS A 104 22.18 -12.02 -12.82
C HIS A 104 20.70 -12.14 -12.47
N SER A 105 20.38 -12.77 -11.34
CA SER A 105 19.02 -13.11 -10.95
C SER A 105 18.89 -13.06 -9.43
N HIS A 106 17.98 -12.26 -8.91
CA HIS A 106 17.71 -12.19 -7.48
C HIS A 106 16.24 -12.41 -7.22
N PHE A 107 15.92 -13.53 -6.58
CA PHE A 107 14.57 -13.84 -6.13
C PHE A 107 14.43 -13.52 -4.64
N ARG A 108 13.45 -12.70 -4.28
CA ARG A 108 13.19 -12.30 -2.89
C ARG A 108 11.72 -12.40 -2.58
N MET A 109 11.40 -12.83 -1.36
CA MET A 109 10.04 -12.77 -0.83
C MET A 109 10.05 -12.14 0.56
N ALA A 110 9.04 -11.29 0.79
CA ALA A 110 8.84 -10.62 2.07
C ALA A 110 7.37 -10.66 2.46
N ALA A 111 7.12 -10.77 3.76
CA ALA A 111 5.82 -10.50 4.35
C ALA A 111 5.83 -9.05 4.83
N PHE A 112 4.71 -8.35 4.69
CA PHE A 112 4.56 -6.99 5.16
C PHE A 112 3.25 -6.81 5.90
N THR A 113 3.22 -5.83 6.79
CA THR A 113 2.02 -5.38 7.44
C THR A 113 2.03 -3.86 7.55
N ARG A 114 0.84 -3.27 7.48
CA ARG A 114 0.62 -1.85 7.67
C ARG A 114 -0.50 -1.68 8.69
N PHE A 115 -0.32 -0.76 9.60
CA PHE A 115 -1.37 -0.25 10.48
C PHE A 115 -1.54 1.23 10.19
N SER A 116 -2.78 1.68 10.07
CA SER A 116 -3.09 3.06 9.78
C SER A 116 -4.16 3.55 10.72
N TYR A 117 -3.97 4.76 11.23
CA TYR A 117 -4.96 5.46 12.02
C TYR A 117 -5.15 6.86 11.45
N ASN A 118 -6.40 7.20 11.15
CA ASN A 118 -6.79 8.49 10.62
C ASN A 118 -8.10 8.95 11.24
N ARG A 119 -8.21 10.25 11.51
CA ARG A 119 -9.40 10.89 12.10
C ARG A 119 -10.15 11.81 11.13
N ALA A 120 -9.70 11.93 9.89
CA ALA A 120 -10.38 12.69 8.85
C ALA A 120 -11.68 11.98 8.43
N ALA A 121 -12.63 12.75 7.90
CA ALA A 121 -13.84 12.18 7.32
C ALA A 121 -13.50 11.31 6.09
N ILE A 122 -14.31 10.27 5.86
CA ILE A 122 -14.14 9.33 4.76
C ILE A 122 -14.96 9.83 3.58
N TYR A 123 -14.29 10.18 2.48
CA TYR A 123 -14.94 10.74 1.28
C TYR A 123 -15.00 9.76 0.11
N GLN A 124 -14.32 8.62 0.20
CA GLN A 124 -14.29 7.61 -0.85
C GLN A 124 -14.69 6.24 -0.29
N PRO A 125 -15.40 5.41 -1.08
CA PRO A 125 -15.72 4.05 -0.69
C PRO A 125 -14.52 3.10 -0.75
N ALA A 126 -13.48 3.46 -1.51
CA ALA A 126 -12.24 2.70 -1.62
C ALA A 126 -11.48 2.66 -0.29
N ILE A 127 -10.94 1.48 0.07
CA ILE A 127 -10.12 1.30 1.26
C ILE A 127 -8.69 1.68 0.93
N GLU A 128 -8.22 2.78 1.54
CA GLU A 128 -6.86 3.27 1.35
C GLU A 128 -6.21 3.59 2.69
N LEU A 129 -5.33 2.69 3.13
CA LEU A 129 -4.65 2.80 4.42
C LEU A 129 -3.44 3.75 4.38
N ASN A 130 -3.07 4.28 3.22
CA ASN A 130 -2.01 5.26 3.07
C ASN A 130 -2.51 6.69 3.33
N GLY A 131 -3.02 6.92 4.54
CA GLY A 131 -3.42 8.24 4.98
C GLY A 131 -4.84 8.68 4.63
N MET A 132 -5.74 7.77 4.26
CA MET A 132 -7.17 8.10 4.09
C MET A 132 -8.09 7.36 5.07
N ASN A 133 -7.81 6.08 5.31
CA ASN A 133 -8.61 5.22 6.17
C ASN A 133 -7.77 4.62 7.30
N SER A 134 -8.44 4.40 8.43
CA SER A 134 -7.92 3.60 9.53
C SER A 134 -8.11 2.13 9.23
N GLY A 135 -7.20 1.30 9.72
CA GLY A 135 -7.27 -0.15 9.52
C GLY A 135 -5.91 -0.80 9.52
N TYR A 136 -5.88 -2.04 9.03
CA TYR A 136 -4.66 -2.80 8.89
C TYR A 136 -4.61 -3.56 7.58
N GLU A 137 -3.40 -3.79 7.11
CA GLU A 137 -3.09 -4.60 5.94
C GLU A 137 -2.01 -5.59 6.31
N ALA A 138 -2.12 -6.81 5.79
CA ALA A 138 -1.08 -7.82 5.90
C ALA A 138 -0.99 -8.57 4.57
N GLY A 139 0.22 -8.79 4.09
CA GLY A 139 0.43 -9.41 2.78
C GLY A 139 1.81 -9.98 2.58
N ILE A 140 1.98 -10.57 1.41
CA ILE A 140 3.25 -11.07 0.92
C ILE A 140 3.57 -10.40 -0.41
N VAL A 141 4.86 -10.19 -0.65
CA VAL A 141 5.37 -9.68 -1.92
C VAL A 141 6.56 -10.52 -2.34
N ALA A 142 6.56 -10.93 -3.60
CA ALA A 142 7.67 -11.58 -4.26
C ALA A 142 8.23 -10.64 -5.33
N THR A 143 9.55 -10.52 -5.39
CA THR A 143 10.23 -9.75 -6.42
C THR A 143 11.33 -10.59 -7.05
N GLN A 144 11.31 -10.66 -8.36
CA GLN A 144 12.35 -11.25 -9.18
C GLN A 144 13.05 -10.14 -9.95
N LEU A 145 14.34 -9.94 -9.69
CA LEU A 145 15.20 -9.07 -10.49
C LEU A 145 15.93 -9.94 -11.50
N ILE A 146 15.64 -9.77 -12.79
CA ILE A 146 16.33 -10.44 -13.90
C ILE A 146 17.14 -9.37 -14.63
N GLN A 147 18.47 -9.45 -14.54
CA GLN A 147 19.37 -8.41 -15.06
C GLN A 147 19.00 -7.00 -14.54
N LYS A 148 18.32 -6.19 -15.35
CA LYS A 148 17.90 -4.81 -15.03
C LYS A 148 16.38 -4.68 -14.88
N THR A 149 15.62 -5.76 -15.03
CA THR A 149 14.16 -5.77 -14.97
C THR A 149 13.69 -6.38 -13.67
N ALA A 150 12.99 -5.60 -12.85
CA ALA A 150 12.35 -6.08 -11.64
C ALA A 150 10.87 -6.38 -11.92
N ILE A 151 10.45 -7.61 -11.67
CA ILE A 151 9.05 -8.02 -11.71
C ILE A 151 8.64 -8.32 -10.27
N SER A 152 7.57 -7.70 -9.80
CA SER A 152 7.03 -7.97 -8.47
C SER A 152 5.57 -8.41 -8.58
N ALA A 153 5.18 -9.32 -7.69
CA ALA A 153 3.80 -9.74 -7.52
C ALA A 153 3.52 -9.81 -6.01
N GLY A 154 2.35 -9.32 -5.60
CA GLY A 154 1.94 -9.31 -4.21
C GLY A 154 0.52 -9.86 -4.04
N ALA A 155 0.20 -10.17 -2.80
CA ALA A 155 -1.17 -10.38 -2.37
C ALA A 155 -1.27 -9.92 -0.91
N SER A 156 -2.29 -9.14 -0.59
CA SER A 156 -2.55 -8.66 0.76
C SER A 156 -4.03 -8.74 1.12
N PHE A 157 -4.29 -8.76 2.41
CA PHE A 157 -5.61 -8.61 2.98
C PHE A 157 -5.66 -7.28 3.72
N LEU A 158 -6.65 -6.47 3.40
CA LEU A 158 -6.89 -5.17 4.00
C LEU A 158 -8.19 -5.22 4.77
N HIS A 159 -8.17 -4.68 5.98
CA HIS A 159 -9.35 -4.45 6.79
C HIS A 159 -9.41 -2.99 7.19
N ALA A 160 -10.50 -2.33 6.84
CA ALA A 160 -10.76 -0.95 7.21
C ALA A 160 -11.59 -0.87 8.50
N THR A 161 -11.16 0.01 9.41
CA THR A 161 -11.93 0.35 10.61
C THR A 161 -12.53 1.75 10.44
N ASP A 162 -13.42 2.13 11.36
CA ASP A 162 -13.89 3.50 11.41
C ASP A 162 -12.72 4.47 11.66
N ASN A 163 -12.81 5.64 11.04
CA ASN A 163 -11.87 6.71 11.32
C ASN A 163 -12.19 7.32 12.68
N GLY A 164 -11.14 7.84 13.33
CA GLY A 164 -11.28 8.55 14.60
C GLY A 164 -12.26 9.73 14.51
N ASN A 165 -12.69 10.23 15.67
CA ASN A 165 -13.64 11.34 15.79
C ASN A 165 -15.07 11.01 15.29
N GLY A 166 -15.47 9.74 15.37
CA GLY A 166 -16.83 9.28 15.01
C GLY A 166 -17.09 9.19 13.50
N ASN A 167 -16.04 9.26 12.67
CA ASN A 167 -16.14 9.17 11.22
C ASN A 167 -16.30 7.71 10.78
N LYS A 168 -17.56 7.26 10.72
CA LYS A 168 -17.89 5.88 10.36
C LYS A 168 -17.66 5.60 8.88
N PHE A 169 -17.18 4.40 8.59
CA PHE A 169 -17.16 3.89 7.23
C PHE A 169 -18.60 3.79 6.70
N SER A 170 -18.87 4.37 5.53
CA SER A 170 -20.23 4.45 4.97
C SER A 170 -20.80 3.08 4.54
N VAL A 171 -19.95 2.06 4.46
CA VAL A 171 -20.33 0.70 4.07
C VAL A 171 -20.56 -0.19 5.30
N GLU A 172 -21.50 -1.13 5.19
CA GLU A 172 -21.76 -2.16 6.20
C GLU A 172 -20.48 -2.88 6.65
N ASP A 173 -20.47 -3.37 7.88
CA ASP A 173 -19.32 -4.09 8.47
C ASP A 173 -18.86 -5.30 7.63
N SER A 174 -19.78 -5.90 6.87
CA SER A 174 -19.51 -7.02 5.94
C SER A 174 -18.61 -6.63 4.75
N LYS A 175 -18.50 -5.34 4.41
CA LYS A 175 -17.77 -4.81 3.24
C LYS A 175 -16.51 -4.03 3.61
N ARG A 176 -15.99 -4.23 4.82
CA ARG A 176 -14.76 -3.58 5.31
C ARG A 176 -13.47 -4.32 4.97
N ASN A 177 -13.59 -5.46 4.29
CA ASN A 177 -12.47 -6.29 3.88
C ASN A 177 -12.19 -6.12 2.40
N ALA A 178 -10.92 -6.04 2.02
CA ALA A 178 -10.48 -6.05 0.64
C ALA A 178 -9.26 -6.97 0.49
N ILE A 179 -9.09 -7.49 -0.72
CA ILE A 179 -7.84 -8.13 -1.14
C ILE A 179 -7.03 -7.05 -1.87
N GLY A 180 -5.74 -6.98 -1.62
CA GLY A 180 -4.76 -6.23 -2.41
C GLY A 180 -3.96 -7.19 -3.28
N CYS A 181 -3.59 -6.75 -4.49
CA CYS A 181 -2.89 -7.55 -5.50
C CYS A 181 -1.73 -6.72 -6.07
#